data_AF-A0A949U7U4-F1
#
_entry.id   AF-A0A949U7U4-F1
#
_cell.length_a   1.000
_cell.length_b   1.000
_cell.length_c   1.000
_cell.angle_alpha   90.00
_cell.angle_beta   90.00
_cell.angle_gamma   90.00
#
_symmetry.space_group_name_H-M   'P 1'
#
loop_
_entity.id
_entity.type
_entity.pdbx_description
1 polymer ?
#
loop_
_entity_poly.entity_id
_entity_poly.type
_entity_poly.pdbx_seq_one_letter_code
_entity_poly.pdbx_strand_id
1 'polypeptide(L)' 'MLAFVLRRLGEALVVMLVVGLIAFSLFRFVGDPVLFMLGQDATDEQRVEVTRALGLDQP' A
#
# COMPACT_ATOMS: atom_id res chain seq x y z
N MET A 1 31.40 9.39 20.86
CA MET A 1 30.77 8.10 20.48
C MET A 1 29.28 8.07 20.80
N LEU A 2 28.85 8.31 22.05
CA LEU A 2 27.42 8.28 22.42
C LEU A 2 26.53 9.22 21.58
N ALA A 3 26.93 10.49 21.42
CA ALA A 3 26.19 11.46 20.61
C ALA A 3 26.12 11.08 19.12
N PHE A 4 27.16 10.43 18.59
CA PHE A 4 27.18 9.91 17.23
C PHE A 4 26.19 8.76 17.05
N VAL A 5 26.15 7.82 18.02
CA VAL A 5 25.20 6.71 18.02
C VAL A 5 23.76 7.21 18.13
N LEU A 6 23.47 8.16 19.03
CA LEU A 6 22.13 8.73 19.20
C LEU A 6 21.65 9.42 17.91
N ARG A 7 22.51 10.20 17.27
CA ARG A 7 22.21 10.84 15.99
C ARG A 7 21.93 9.81 14.90
N ARG A 8 22.75 8.76 14.81
CA ARG A 8 22.59 7.66 13.83
C ARG A 8 21.29 6.88 14.04
N LEU A 9 20.89 6.65 15.30
CA LEU A 9 19.62 6.01 15.63
C LEU A 9 18.43 6.87 15.22
N GLY A 10 18.49 8.18 15.47
CA GLY A 10 17.47 9.12 15.00
C GLY A 10 17.34 9.14 13.48
N GLU A 11 18.48 9.20 12.76
CA GLU A 11 18.51 9.12 11.29
C GLU A 11 17.90 7.81 10.78
N ALA A 12 18.24 6.67 11.38
CA ALA A 12 17.70 5.37 10.99
C ALA A 12 16.19 5.27 11.21
N LEU A 13 15.68 5.77 12.34
CA LEU A 13 14.24 5.80 12.62
C LEU A 13 13.47 6.65 11.60
N VAL A 14 14.00 7.82 11.26
CA VAL A 14 13.39 8.71 10.25
C VAL A 14 13.35 8.02 8.89
N VAL A 15 14.45 7.38 8.47
CA VAL A 15 14.50 6.63 7.20
C VAL A 15 13.48 5.49 7.19
N MET A 16 13.43 4.68 8.25
CA MET A 16 12.45 3.58 8.35
C MET A 16 11.01 4.08 8.28
N LEU A 17 10.71 5.21 8.94
CA LEU A 17 9.39 5.83 8.92
C LEU A 17 9.03 6.33 7.52
N VAL A 18 9.95 7.03 6.84
CA VAL A 18 9.74 7.53 5.47
C VAL A 18 9.54 6.39 4.49
N VAL A 19 10.39 5.36 4.53
CA VAL A 19 10.26 4.18 3.65
C VAL A 19 8.93 3.45 3.88
N GLY A 20 8.56 3.24 5.15
CA GLY A 20 7.27 2.65 5.49
C GLY A 20 6.08 3.50 5.02
N LEU A 21 6.16 4.82 5.16
CA LEU A 21 5.13 5.74 4.70
C LEU A 21 5.02 5.75 3.17
N ILE A 22 6.14 5.69 2.45
CA ILE A 22 6.16 5.57 0.99
C ILE A 22 5.55 4.24 0.56
N ALA A 23 5.96 3.12 1.14
CA ALA A 23 5.40 1.80 0.82
C ALA A 23 3.88 1.77 1.10
N PHE A 24 3.46 2.22 2.28
CA PHE A 24 2.05 2.32 2.65
C PHE A 24 1.26 3.22 1.69
N SER A 25 1.83 4.37 1.33
CA SER A 25 1.21 5.29 0.37
C SER A 25 1.10 4.65 -1.01
N LEU A 26 2.11 3.92 -1.47
CA LEU A 26 2.03 3.17 -2.72
C LEU A 26 0.91 2.13 -2.66
N PHE A 27 0.85 1.29 -1.63
CA PHE A 27 -0.25 0.31 -1.50
C PHE A 27 -1.63 0.96 -1.41
N ARG A 28 -1.73 2.16 -0.83
CA ARG A 28 -3.00 2.89 -0.72
C ARG A 28 -3.39 3.66 -1.99
N PHE A 29 -2.43 4.20 -2.73
CA PHE A 29 -2.66 5.09 -3.89
C PHE A 29 -2.48 4.42 -5.25
N VAL A 30 -1.81 3.27 -5.34
CA VAL A 30 -1.61 2.53 -6.62
C VAL A 30 -2.91 1.86 -7.11
N GLY A 31 -4.03 2.09 -6.44
CA GLY A 31 -5.35 1.77 -6.97
C GLY A 31 -5.85 0.43 -6.46
N ASP A 32 -7.18 0.33 -6.43
CA ASP A 32 -7.92 -0.83 -5.95
C ASP A 32 -7.23 -2.12 -6.41
N PRO A 33 -6.73 -3.00 -5.51
CA PRO A 33 -6.01 -4.20 -5.91
C PRO A 33 -6.83 -5.08 -6.87
N VAL A 34 -8.16 -4.91 -6.86
CA VAL A 34 -9.12 -5.48 -7.80
C VAL A 34 -8.91 -4.97 -9.24
N LEU A 35 -8.65 -3.68 -9.45
CA LEU A 35 -8.26 -3.10 -10.74
C LEU A 35 -6.91 -3.63 -11.23
N PHE A 36 -5.97 -3.88 -10.32
CA PHE A 36 -4.68 -4.50 -10.65
C PHE A 36 -4.83 -5.98 -11.06
N MET A 37 -5.80 -6.70 -10.48
CA MET A 37 -6.10 -8.09 -10.81
C MET A 37 -6.87 -8.23 -12.13
N LEU A 38 -7.80 -7.32 -12.43
CA LEU A 38 -8.60 -7.35 -13.66
C LEU A 38 -7.89 -6.71 -14.86
N GLY A 39 -6.86 -5.88 -14.63
CA GLY A 39 -6.14 -5.17 -15.68
C GLY A 39 -6.88 -3.94 -16.20
N GLN A 40 -6.24 -3.21 -17.12
CA GLN A 40 -6.69 -1.90 -17.62
C GLN A 40 -7.95 -1.98 -18.52
N ASP A 41 -8.37 -3.20 -18.88
CA ASP A 41 -9.51 -3.49 -19.75
C ASP A 41 -10.79 -3.89 -18.97
N ALA A 42 -10.75 -3.79 -17.64
CA ALA A 42 -11.86 -4.19 -16.77
C ALA A 42 -13.05 -3.24 -16.91
N THR A 43 -14.18 -3.74 -17.41
CA THR A 43 -15.44 -2.98 -17.36
C THR A 43 -15.97 -2.92 -15.92
N ASP A 44 -16.73 -1.87 -15.59
CA ASP A 44 -17.29 -1.70 -14.23
C ASP A 44 -18.14 -2.91 -13.79
N GLU A 45 -18.79 -3.59 -14.73
CA GLU A 45 -19.53 -4.83 -14.49
C GLU A 45 -18.63 -5.99 -14.03
N GLN A 46 -17.46 -6.16 -14.66
CA GLN A 46 -16.49 -7.19 -14.28
C GLN A 46 -15.87 -6.94 -12.90
N ARG A 47 -15.68 -5.66 -12.52
CA ARG A 47 -15.27 -5.30 -11.15
C ARG A 47 -16.31 -5.76 -10.14
N VAL A 48 -17.59 -5.45 -10.36
CA VAL A 48 -18.68 -5.82 -9.44
C VAL A 48 -18.81 -7.34 -9.30
N GLU A 49 -18.66 -8.07 -10.41
CA GLU A 49 -18.74 -9.54 -10.39
C GLU A 49 -17.58 -10.17 -9.61
N VAL A 50 -16.35 -9.69 -9.80
CA VAL A 50 -15.18 -10.18 -9.05
C VAL A 50 -15.25 -9.78 -7.56
N THR A 51 -15.68 -8.55 -7.25
CA THR A 51 -15.90 -8.12 -5.86
C THR A 51 -16.87 -9.04 -5.13
N ARG A 52 -17.99 -9.40 -5.79
CA ARG A 52 -18.99 -10.34 -5.24
C ARG A 52 -18.46 -11.77 -5.16
N ALA A 53 -17.73 -12.23 -6.17
CA ALA A 53 -17.14 -13.57 -6.18
C ALA A 53 -16.09 -13.77 -5.08
N LEU A 54 -15.35 -12.70 -4.76
CA LEU A 54 -14.35 -12.70 -3.68
C LEU A 54 -14.95 -12.38 -2.30
N GLY A 55 -16.25 -12.07 -2.21
CA GLY A 55 -16.92 -11.74 -0.96
C GLY A 55 -16.43 -10.45 -0.30
N LEU A 56 -15.82 -9.55 -1.07
CA LEU A 56 -15.29 -8.26 -0.61
C LEU A 56 -16.41 -7.22 -0.38
N ASP A 57 -17.65 -7.56 -0.74
CA ASP A 57 -18.90 -6.85 -0.49
C ASP A 57 -19.57 -7.28 0.84
N GLN A 58 -18.98 -8.20 1.59
CA GLN A 58 -19.47 -8.65 2.90
C GLN A 58 -18.69 -7.94 4.03
N PRO A 59 -19.39 -7.49 5.09
CA PRO A 59 -18.83 -6.61 6.13
C PRO A 59 -17.71 -7.24 6.97
#